data_AF-A0A7C6KGX4-F1
#
_entry.id   AF-A0A7C6KGX4-F1
#
_cell.length_a   1.000
_cell.length_b   1.000
_cell.length_c   1.000
_cell.angle_alpha   90.00
_cell.angle_beta   90.00
_cell.angle_gamma   90.00
#
_symmetry.space_group_name_H-M   'P 1'
#
loop_
_entity.id
_entity.type
_entity.pdbx_description
1 polymer ?
#
loop_
_entity_poly.entity_id
_entity_poly.type
_entity_poly.pdbx_seq_one_letter_code
_entity_poly.pdbx_strand_id
1 'polypeptide(L)'
;MAKLMPTQIEEAIRLHSKWRRQFFNAFAGGNYAEMPLSEHRSCLLAGALEAHNASPELIALHLRFHSLANEITTLSQNGMGDAADLLLPELSETTHQLATQLDQLR
;
A
#
# COMPACT_ATOMS: atom_id res chain seq x y z
N MET A 1 14.88 10.15 -20.58
CA MET A 1 13.82 9.77 -19.65
C MET A 1 14.42 9.82 -18.26
N ALA A 2 13.81 10.53 -17.31
CA ALA A 2 14.32 10.53 -15.94
C ALA A 2 14.20 9.10 -15.39
N LYS A 3 15.14 8.65 -14.55
CA LYS A 3 15.05 7.38 -13.81
C LYS A 3 14.41 7.69 -12.45
N LEU A 4 13.64 6.76 -11.87
CA LEU A 4 13.14 6.93 -10.51
C LEU A 4 14.36 7.12 -9.60
N MET A 5 14.39 8.19 -8.82
CA MET A 5 15.54 8.46 -7.96
C MET A 5 15.59 7.42 -6.83
N PRO A 6 16.78 6.96 -6.41
CA PRO A 6 16.91 5.99 -5.31
C PRO A 6 16.17 6.40 -4.04
N THR A 7 16.16 7.71 -3.72
CA THR A 7 15.43 8.27 -2.58
C THR A 7 13.91 8.17 -2.72
N GLN A 8 13.37 8.25 -3.94
CA GLN A 8 11.93 8.05 -4.20
C GLN A 8 11.54 6.58 -4.03
N ILE A 9 12.43 5.67 -4.45
CA ILE A 9 12.25 4.22 -4.27
C ILE A 9 12.26 3.88 -2.76
N GLU A 10 13.27 4.36 -2.03
CA GLU A 10 13.37 4.19 -0.57
C GLU A 10 12.13 4.70 0.16
N GLU A 11 11.69 5.91 -0.18
CA GLU A 11 10.53 6.51 0.46
C GLU A 11 9.25 5.73 0.14
N ALA A 12 9.07 5.28 -1.11
CA ALA A 12 7.95 4.43 -1.49
C ALA A 12 7.91 3.13 -0.68
N ILE A 13 9.03 2.41 -0.59
CA ILE A 13 9.12 1.16 0.19
C ILE A 13 8.80 1.43 1.67
N ARG A 14 9.36 2.52 2.23
CA ARG A 14 9.15 2.91 3.63
C ARG A 14 7.68 3.22 3.93
N LEU A 15 7.03 4.01 3.07
CA LEU A 15 5.63 4.41 3.23
C LEU A 15 4.67 3.22 3.11
N HIS A 16 4.81 2.38 2.09
CA HIS A 16 3.95 1.20 1.94
C HIS A 16 4.12 0.21 3.09
N SER A 17 5.36 0.02 3.57
CA SER A 17 5.63 -0.78 4.77
C SER A 17 5.01 -0.17 6.03
N LYS A 18 5.03 1.16 6.17
CA LYS A 18 4.38 1.89 7.28
C LYS A 18 2.87 1.66 7.25
N TRP A 19 2.23 1.89 6.11
CA TRP A 19 0.78 1.75 5.96
C TRP A 19 0.33 0.31 6.23
N ARG A 20 1.03 -0.70 5.68
CA ARG A 20 0.78 -2.11 6.00
C ARG A 20 0.77 -2.35 7.51
N ARG A 21 1.80 -1.88 8.24
CA ARG A 21 1.84 -2.02 9.70
C ARG A 21 0.69 -1.31 10.41
N GLN A 22 0.30 -0.12 9.94
CA GLN A 22 -0.85 0.59 10.50
C GLN A 22 -2.14 -0.22 10.35
N PHE A 23 -2.39 -0.83 9.19
CA PHE A 23 -3.51 -1.74 9.02
C PHE A 23 -3.44 -2.88 10.05
N PHE A 24 -2.37 -3.67 10.06
CA PHE A 24 -2.26 -4.80 11.02
C PHE A 24 -2.42 -4.40 12.49
N ASN A 25 -1.89 -3.24 12.90
CA ASN A 25 -2.01 -2.77 14.28
C ASN A 25 -3.44 -2.34 14.63
N ALA A 26 -4.19 -1.77 13.68
CA ALA A 26 -5.60 -1.39 13.89
C ALA A 26 -6.45 -2.62 14.24
N PHE A 27 -6.22 -3.70 13.51
CA PHE A 27 -6.97 -4.95 13.63
C PHE A 27 -6.56 -5.76 14.87
N ALA A 28 -5.26 -5.80 15.21
CA ALA A 28 -4.80 -6.45 16.44
C ALA A 28 -5.34 -5.79 17.72
N GLY A 29 -5.64 -4.48 17.69
CA GLY A 29 -6.19 -3.72 18.82
C GLY A 29 -7.72 -3.68 18.89
N GLY A 30 -8.43 -4.28 17.93
CA GLY A 30 -9.88 -4.17 17.80
C GLY A 30 -10.38 -2.74 17.54
N ASN A 31 -9.49 -1.84 17.10
CA ASN A 31 -9.79 -0.41 16.99
C ASN A 31 -10.03 0.00 15.53
N TYR A 32 -11.08 -0.58 14.97
CA TYR A 32 -11.46 -0.50 13.56
C TYR A 32 -11.85 0.92 13.09
N ALA A 33 -12.47 1.71 13.96
CA ALA A 33 -13.08 3.00 13.58
C ALA A 33 -12.19 4.23 13.83
N GLU A 34 -11.22 4.14 14.75
CA GLU A 34 -10.50 5.32 15.25
C GLU A 34 -9.15 5.58 14.56
N MET A 35 -8.70 4.68 13.67
CA MET A 35 -7.39 4.84 13.05
C MET A 35 -7.43 5.62 11.72
N PRO A 36 -6.57 6.64 11.54
CA PRO A 36 -6.45 7.39 10.29
C PRO A 36 -5.69 6.54 9.25
N LEU A 37 -6.35 5.50 8.74
CA LEU A 37 -5.81 4.61 7.71
C LEU A 37 -5.74 5.27 6.33
N SER A 38 -6.13 6.54 6.19
CA SER A 38 -6.27 7.22 4.90
C SER A 38 -4.98 7.86 4.34
N GLU A 39 -3.87 7.90 5.08
CA GLU A 39 -2.61 8.50 4.61
C GLU A 39 -2.11 7.88 3.29
N HIS A 40 -2.41 6.61 3.03
CA HIS A 40 -2.03 5.98 1.76
C HIS A 40 -2.69 6.63 0.54
N ARG A 41 -3.79 7.38 0.71
CA ARG A 41 -4.50 8.06 -0.39
C ARG A 41 -3.74 9.27 -0.93
N SER A 42 -2.76 9.79 -0.18
CA SER A 42 -1.83 10.83 -0.66
C SER A 42 -0.56 10.25 -1.30
N CYS A 43 -0.56 8.97 -1.67
CA CYS A 43 0.58 8.34 -2.34
C CYS A 43 0.87 9.04 -3.68
N LEU A 44 2.13 9.45 -3.87
CA LEU A 44 2.60 10.09 -5.11
C LEU A 44 3.30 9.11 -6.06
N LEU A 45 3.41 7.83 -5.68
CA LEU A 45 4.15 6.83 -6.46
C LEU A 45 3.50 6.59 -7.84
N ALA A 46 2.16 6.68 -7.95
CA ALA A 46 1.44 6.46 -9.20
C ALA A 46 2.01 7.29 -10.37
N GLY A 47 2.08 8.62 -10.19
CA GLY A 47 2.61 9.52 -11.22
C GLY A 47 4.10 9.30 -11.50
N ALA A 48 4.86 8.85 -10.50
CA ALA A 48 6.26 8.46 -10.69
C ALA A 48 6.39 7.12 -11.45
N LEU A 49 5.49 6.16 -11.29
CA LEU A 49 5.53 4.94 -12.10
C LEU A 49 5.18 5.23 -13.57
N GLU A 50 4.17 6.07 -13.80
CA GLU A 50 3.74 6.48 -15.14
C GLU A 50 4.81 7.30 -15.88
N ALA A 51 5.36 8.34 -15.24
CA ALA A 51 6.37 9.20 -15.87
C ALA A 51 7.65 8.46 -16.25
N HIS A 52 7.88 7.29 -15.66
CA HIS A 52 9.07 6.47 -15.86
C HIS A 52 8.81 5.21 -16.69
N ASN A 53 7.60 5.03 -17.25
CA ASN A 53 7.18 3.83 -17.97
C ASN A 53 7.54 2.54 -17.22
N ALA A 54 7.19 2.51 -15.93
CA ALA A 54 7.34 1.32 -15.10
C ALA A 54 6.67 0.10 -15.75
N SER A 55 7.14 -1.10 -15.39
CA SER A 55 6.55 -2.33 -15.90
C SER A 55 5.05 -2.41 -15.55
N PRO A 56 4.21 -2.96 -16.44
CA PRO A 56 2.79 -3.16 -16.16
C PRO A 56 2.55 -3.95 -14.86
N GLU A 57 3.43 -4.89 -14.54
CA GLU A 57 3.37 -5.70 -13.33
C GLU A 57 3.57 -4.84 -12.06
N LEU A 58 4.53 -3.91 -12.07
CA LEU A 58 4.76 -3.01 -10.94
C LEU A 58 3.59 -2.04 -10.75
N ILE A 59 3.04 -1.52 -11.86
CA ILE A 59 1.85 -0.68 -11.83
C ILE A 59 0.65 -1.47 -11.25
N ALA A 60 0.46 -2.71 -11.68
CA ALA A 60 -0.62 -3.56 -11.18
C ALA A 60 -0.49 -3.86 -9.67
N LEU A 61 0.72 -4.14 -9.18
CA LEU A 61 0.98 -4.33 -7.75
C LEU A 61 0.64 -3.08 -6.93
N HIS A 62 1.07 -1.90 -7.40
CA HIS A 62 0.75 -0.64 -6.76
C HIS A 62 -0.77 -0.37 -6.71
N LEU A 63 -1.47 -0.58 -7.82
CA LEU A 63 -2.92 -0.44 -7.89
C LEU A 63 -3.64 -1.46 -6.98
N ARG A 64 -3.15 -2.71 -6.93
CA ARG A 64 -3.73 -3.75 -6.07
C ARG A 64 -3.59 -3.38 -4.59
N PHE A 65 -2.42 -2.89 -4.17
CA PHE A 65 -2.21 -2.42 -2.81
C PHE A 65 -3.24 -1.36 -2.41
N HIS A 66 -3.42 -0.33 -3.24
CA HIS A 66 -4.36 0.75 -2.93
C HIS A 66 -5.82 0.33 -3.01
N SER A 67 -6.17 -0.60 -3.90
CA SER A 67 -7.51 -1.20 -3.94
C SER A 67 -7.83 -1.91 -2.62
N LEU A 68 -6.94 -2.80 -2.17
CA LEU A 68 -7.08 -3.51 -0.89
C LEU A 68 -7.15 -2.54 0.29
N ALA A 69 -6.25 -1.55 0.35
CA ALA A 69 -6.22 -0.56 1.44
C ALA A 69 -7.52 0.27 1.51
N ASN A 70 -8.09 0.64 0.36
CA ASN A 70 -9.38 1.34 0.30
C ASN A 70 -10.54 0.45 0.72
N GLU A 71 -10.54 -0.82 0.31
CA GLU A 71 -11.57 -1.79 0.67
C GLU A 71 -11.56 -2.08 2.18
N ILE A 72 -10.38 -2.35 2.74
CA ILE A 72 -10.18 -2.52 4.19
C ILE A 72 -10.68 -1.30 4.95
N THR A 73 -10.31 -0.09 4.52
CA THR A 73 -10.79 1.16 5.14
C THR A 73 -12.31 1.27 5.09
N THR A 74 -12.92 0.94 3.94
CA THR A 74 -14.37 1.01 3.74
C THR A 74 -15.10 0.01 4.63
N LEU A 75 -14.64 -1.24 4.66
CA LEU A 75 -15.23 -2.28 5.51
C LEU A 75 -15.11 -1.91 7.00
N SER A 76 -13.94 -1.44 7.42
CA SER A 76 -13.68 -1.01 8.80
C SER A 76 -14.61 0.13 9.24
N GLN A 77 -14.79 1.14 8.38
CA GLN A 77 -15.69 2.28 8.65
C GLN A 77 -17.17 1.89 8.70
N ASN A 78 -17.55 0.78 8.06
CA ASN A 78 -18.91 0.25 8.08
C ASN A 78 -19.13 -0.83 9.16
N GLY A 79 -18.19 -0.98 10.10
CA GLY A 79 -18.28 -1.97 11.18
C GLY A 79 -18.05 -3.42 10.75
N MET A 80 -17.55 -3.64 9.53
CA MET A 80 -17.26 -4.97 8.97
C MET A 80 -15.79 -5.37 9.21
N GLY A 81 -15.35 -5.30 10.47
CA GLY A 81 -13.97 -5.60 10.87
C GLY A 81 -13.49 -6.99 10.44
N ASP A 82 -14.28 -8.03 10.72
CA ASP A 82 -13.94 -9.41 10.36
C ASP A 82 -13.73 -9.61 8.85
N ALA A 83 -14.51 -8.92 8.01
CA ALA A 83 -14.36 -8.99 6.56
C ALA A 83 -13.09 -8.27 6.09
N ALA A 84 -12.75 -7.15 6.74
CA ALA A 84 -11.53 -6.41 6.45
C ALA A 84 -10.27 -7.19 6.89
N ASP A 85 -10.35 -7.94 7.99
CA ASP A 85 -9.28 -8.83 8.48
C ASP A 85 -8.87 -9.89 7.44
N LEU A 86 -9.82 -10.43 6.68
CA LEU A 86 -9.57 -11.42 5.63
C LEU A 86 -8.68 -10.88 4.49
N LEU A 87 -8.63 -9.55 4.31
CA LEU A 87 -7.84 -8.91 3.25
C LEU A 87 -6.41 -8.58 3.68
N LEU A 88 -6.10 -8.61 4.99
CA LEU A 88 -4.78 -8.26 5.52
C LEU A 88 -3.64 -9.16 5.00
N PRO A 89 -3.81 -10.49 4.86
CA PRO A 89 -2.75 -11.34 4.30
C PRO A 89 -2.37 -10.94 2.88
N GLU A 90 -3.36 -10.65 2.03
CA GLU A 90 -3.12 -10.24 0.65
C GLU A 90 -2.50 -8.83 0.58
N LEU A 91 -2.96 -7.89 1.42
CA LEU A 91 -2.32 -6.58 1.55
C LEU A 91 -0.84 -6.72 1.92
N SER A 92 -0.53 -7.63 2.85
CA SER A 92 0.84 -7.87 3.29
C SER A 92 1.71 -8.44 2.17
N GLU A 93 1.22 -9.45 1.46
CA GLU A 93 1.94 -10.04 0.34
C GLU A 93 2.16 -9.05 -0.80
N THR A 94 1.12 -8.31 -1.18
CA THR A 94 1.21 -7.26 -2.20
C THR A 94 2.23 -6.19 -1.82
N THR A 95 2.31 -5.83 -0.53
CA THR A 95 3.32 -4.89 -0.03
C THR A 95 4.75 -5.44 -0.20
N HIS A 96 4.97 -6.72 0.11
CA HIS A 96 6.29 -7.34 -0.06
C HIS A 96 6.70 -7.45 -1.53
N GLN A 97 5.78 -7.83 -2.42
CA GLN A 97 6.01 -7.92 -3.85
C GLN A 97 6.31 -6.54 -4.44
N LEU A 98 5.54 -5.52 -4.06
CA LEU A 98 5.78 -4.14 -4.47
C LEU A 98 7.15 -3.66 -4.02
N ALA A 99 7.53 -3.91 -2.75
CA ALA A 99 8.83 -3.51 -2.23
C ALA A 99 9.99 -4.20 -2.97
N THR A 100 9.85 -5.49 -3.27
CA THR A 100 10.84 -6.27 -4.02
C THR A 100 11.05 -5.71 -5.43
N GLN A 101 9.97 -5.43 -6.15
CA GLN A 101 10.05 -4.87 -7.51
C GLN A 101 10.62 -3.45 -7.50
N LEU A 102 10.25 -2.62 -6.52
CA LEU A 102 10.83 -1.28 -6.36
C LEU A 102 12.33 -1.34 -6.06
N ASP A 103 12.76 -2.28 -5.22
CA ASP A 103 14.17 -2.47 -4.87
C ASP A 103 15.03 -2.85 -6.09
N GLN A 104 14.48 -3.65 -7.02
CA GLN A 104 15.13 -4.03 -8.28
C GLN A 104 15.37 -2.83 -9.23
N LEU A 105 14.70 -1.70 -9.03
CA LEU A 105 14.88 -0.49 -9.84
C LEU A 105 16.01 0.43 -9.37
N ARG A 106 16.59 0.16 -8.19
CA ARG A 106 17.73 0.91 -7.66
C ARG A 106 18.94 0.77 -8.59
#